data_AF-A0A158Q615-F1
#
_entry.id   AF-A0A158Q615-F1
#
_cell.length_a   1.000
_cell.length_b   1.000
_cell.length_c   1.000
_cell.angle_alpha   90.00
_cell.angle_beta   90.00
_cell.angle_gamma   90.00
#
_symmetry.space_group_name_H-M   'P 1'
#
loop_
_entity.id
_entity.type
_entity.pdbx_description
1 polymer ?
#
loop_
_entity_poly.entity_id
_entity_poly.type
_entity_poly.pdbx_seq_one_letter_code
_entity_poly.pdbx_strand_id
1 'polypeptide(L)'
;MLSGRDRGRQQDINEAFNQLREIIPCYPVNRKMSKQEILRGAIRYMKILEYLLECRHRWLGHVFRRKSQELTYISLLAKPCDAMALDRAAWRCITLVASGASLASKDKSC
;
A
#
# COMPACT_ATOMS: atom_id res chain seq x y z
N MET A 1 9.83 50.70 25.11
CA MET A 1 8.74 50.76 24.11
C MET A 1 9.16 49.95 22.90
N LEU A 2 8.38 48.95 22.46
CA LEU A 2 8.66 48.26 21.18
C LEU A 2 8.45 49.26 20.04
N SER A 3 9.47 49.40 19.19
CA SER A 3 9.45 50.28 18.02
C SER A 3 8.30 49.87 17.09
N GLY A 4 7.72 50.82 16.33
CA GLY A 4 6.60 50.52 15.41
C GLY A 4 6.87 49.34 14.47
N ARG A 5 8.13 49.16 14.05
CA ARG A 5 8.58 48.02 13.25
C ARG A 5 8.48 46.66 13.97
N ASP A 6 8.79 46.60 15.27
CA ASP A 6 8.69 45.36 16.04
C ASP A 6 7.23 44.94 16.25
N ARG A 7 6.33 45.92 16.37
CA ARG A 7 4.89 45.64 16.44
C ARG A 7 4.37 45.00 15.16
N GLY A 8 4.77 45.51 13.99
CA GLY A 8 4.41 44.93 12.69
C GLY A 8 4.88 43.48 12.56
N ARG A 9 6.15 43.20 12.88
CA ARG A 9 6.68 41.83 12.88
C ARG A 9 5.92 40.90 13.82
N GLN A 10 5.55 41.41 15.00
CA GLN A 10 4.79 40.60 15.96
C GLN A 10 3.36 40.33 15.49
N GLN A 11 2.75 41.26 14.76
CA GLN A 11 1.46 41.06 14.09
C GLN A 11 1.56 39.98 13.02
N ASP A 12 2.57 40.03 12.15
CA ASP A 12 2.81 39.01 11.12
C ASP A 12 2.94 37.60 11.72
N ILE A 13 3.71 37.48 12.82
CA ILE A 13 3.86 36.22 13.55
C ILE A 13 2.52 35.76 14.12
N ASN A 14 1.76 36.67 14.75
CA ASN A 14 0.47 36.30 15.35
C ASN A 14 -0.55 35.87 14.29
N GLU A 15 -0.52 36.47 13.11
CA GLU A 15 -1.35 36.07 11.98
C GLU A 15 -1.01 34.67 11.49
N ALA A 16 0.28 34.33 11.38
CA ALA A 16 0.71 32.96 11.07
C ALA A 16 0.23 31.94 12.13
N PHE A 17 0.20 32.32 13.42
CA PHE A 17 -0.35 31.47 14.48
C PHE A 17 -1.88 31.27 14.34
N ASN A 18 -2.61 32.27 13.86
CA ASN A 18 -4.06 32.14 13.61
C ASN A 18 -4.33 31.17 12.47
N GLN A 19 -3.60 31.29 11.36
CA GLN A 19 -3.71 30.37 10.22
C GLN A 19 -3.37 28.93 10.62
N LEU A 20 -2.30 28.74 11.39
CA LEU A 20 -1.91 27.41 11.88
C LEU A 20 -2.99 26.81 12.79
N ARG A 21 -3.66 27.64 13.60
CA ARG A 21 -4.72 27.21 14.50
C ARG A 21 -5.97 26.71 13.76
N GLU A 22 -6.30 27.26 12.61
CA GLU A 22 -7.46 26.82 11.80
C GLU A 22 -7.28 25.40 11.26
N ILE A 23 -6.04 24.98 11.01
CA ILE A 23 -5.72 23.67 10.44
C ILE A 23 -5.72 22.56 11.51
N ILE A 24 -5.39 22.89 12.76
CA ILE A 24 -5.22 21.90 13.83
C ILE A 24 -6.58 21.48 14.40
N PRO A 25 -6.95 20.19 14.32
CA PRO A 25 -8.19 19.70 14.92
C PRO A 25 -8.17 19.87 16.45
N CYS A 26 -9.19 20.54 16.99
CA CYS A 26 -9.30 20.90 18.40
C CYS A 26 -10.74 20.73 18.88
N TYR A 27 -10.90 20.17 20.09
CA TYR A 27 -12.20 20.11 20.78
C TYR A 27 -12.12 20.85 22.14
N PRO A 28 -13.08 21.74 22.46
CA PRO A 28 -14.10 22.28 21.55
C PRO A 28 -13.48 23.12 20.42
N VAL A 29 -14.19 23.22 19.28
CA VAL A 29 -13.67 23.84 18.04
C VAL A 29 -13.23 25.30 18.24
N ASN A 30 -13.81 25.99 19.24
CA ASN A 30 -13.51 27.37 19.59
C ASN A 30 -12.55 27.55 20.79
N ARG A 31 -11.95 26.47 21.33
CA ARG A 31 -11.06 26.55 22.51
C ARG A 31 -9.83 27.39 22.22
N LYS A 32 -9.63 28.51 22.95
CA LYS A 32 -8.39 29.31 22.84
C LYS A 32 -7.17 28.45 23.20
N MET A 33 -6.20 28.37 22.28
CA MET A 33 -4.95 27.64 22.46
C MET A 33 -3.82 28.64 22.65
N SER A 34 -2.93 28.36 23.60
CA SER A 34 -1.67 29.09 23.74
C SER A 34 -0.74 28.84 22.54
N LYS A 35 0.23 29.74 22.30
CA LYS A 35 1.23 29.57 21.22
C LYS A 35 1.93 28.22 21.29
N GLN A 36 2.27 27.76 22.50
CA GLN A 36 2.91 26.46 22.69
C GLN A 36 1.98 25.29 22.38
N GLU A 37 0.70 25.37 22.75
CA GLU A 37 -0.27 24.31 22.42
C GLU A 37 -0.51 24.21 20.92
N ILE A 38 -0.54 25.35 20.21
CA ILE A 38 -0.63 25.36 18.73
C ILE A 38 0.55 24.61 18.13
N LEU A 39 1.78 24.91 18.55
CA LEU A 39 2.97 24.23 18.05
C LEU A 39 2.97 22.73 18.37
N ARG A 40 2.64 22.36 19.61
CA ARG A 40 2.53 20.94 20.02
C ARG A 40 1.42 20.22 19.26
N GLY A 41 0.30 20.90 19.01
CA GLY A 41 -0.83 20.41 18.24
C GLY A 41 -0.46 20.16 16.78
N ALA A 42 0.27 21.08 16.15
CA ALA A 42 0.76 20.95 14.78
C ALA A 42 1.64 19.71 14.60
N ILE A 43 2.62 19.51 15.49
CA ILE A 43 3.52 18.35 15.45
C ILE A 43 2.72 17.05 15.63
N ARG A 44 1.76 17.04 16.57
CA ARG A 44 0.93 15.86 16.82
C ARG A 44 0.03 15.55 15.62
N TYR A 45 -0.54 16.58 15.00
CA TYR A 45 -1.39 16.43 13.83
C TYR A 45 -0.62 15.90 12.63
N MET A 46 0.59 16.41 12.36
CA MET A 46 1.47 15.89 11.31
C MET A 46 1.75 14.39 11.49
N LYS A 47 2.09 13.94 12.70
CA LYS A 47 2.32 12.52 13.01
C LYS A 47 1.08 11.64 12.81
N ILE A 48 -0.10 12.15 13.15
CA ILE A 48 -1.36 11.43 12.92
C ILE A 48 -1.61 11.28 11.42
N LEU A 49 -1.38 12.34 10.64
CA LEU A 49 -1.52 12.30 9.19
C LEU A 49 -0.55 11.31 8.55
N GLU A 50 0.72 11.30 8.97
CA GLU A 50 1.72 10.30 8.54
C GLU A 50 1.24 8.87 8.84
N TYR A 51 0.81 8.61 10.07
CA TYR A 51 0.29 7.31 10.48
C TYR A 51 -0.92 6.86 9.63
N LEU A 52 -1.86 7.77 9.35
CA LEU A 52 -3.03 7.48 8.53
C LEU A 52 -2.64 7.16 7.08
N LEU A 53 -1.66 7.88 6.52
CA LEU A 53 -1.16 7.64 5.17
C LEU A 53 -0.43 6.30 5.07
N GLU A 54 0.40 5.96 6.05
CA GLU A 54 1.08 4.67 6.14
C GLU A 54 0.09 3.51 6.32
N CYS A 55 -0.91 3.68 7.20
CA CYS A 55 -1.97 2.70 7.37
C CYS A 55 -2.71 2.48 6.06
N ARG A 56 -3.06 3.56 5.34
CA ARG A 56 -3.71 3.47 4.03
C ARG A 56 -2.82 2.73 3.03
N HIS A 57 -1.53 3.05 2.97
CA HIS A 57 -0.62 2.38 2.04
C HIS A 57 -0.46 0.89 2.37
N ARG A 58 -0.37 0.53 3.65
CA ARG A 58 -0.33 -0.86 4.10
C ARG A 58 -1.63 -1.59 3.80
N TRP A 59 -2.77 -0.96 4.04
CA TRP A 59 -4.08 -1.51 3.70
C TRP A 59 -4.21 -1.74 2.19
N LEU A 60 -3.83 -0.76 1.38
CA LEU A 60 -3.82 -0.92 -0.08
C LEU A 60 -2.85 -2.01 -0.53
N GLY A 61 -1.69 -2.12 0.09
CA GLY A 61 -0.75 -3.22 -0.15
C GLY A 61 -1.34 -4.58 0.18
N HIS A 62 -2.04 -4.72 1.31
CA HIS A 62 -2.73 -5.96 1.68
C HIS A 62 -3.93 -6.28 0.77
N VAL A 63 -4.74 -5.28 0.42
CA VAL A 63 -5.90 -5.45 -0.47
C VAL A 63 -5.43 -5.83 -1.87
N PHE A 64 -4.38 -5.20 -2.38
CA PHE A 64 -3.81 -5.52 -3.69
C PHE A 64 -3.11 -6.88 -3.68
N ARG A 65 -2.39 -7.23 -2.60
CA ARG A 65 -1.78 -8.56 -2.43
C ARG A 65 -2.84 -9.65 -2.33
N ARG A 66 -3.96 -9.42 -1.62
CA ARG A 66 -5.08 -10.36 -1.58
C ARG A 66 -5.76 -10.49 -2.94
N LYS A 67 -6.01 -9.40 -3.67
CA LYS A 67 -6.54 -9.49 -5.04
C LYS A 67 -5.59 -10.26 -5.97
N SER A 68 -4.27 -10.07 -5.82
CA SER A 68 -3.27 -10.84 -6.57
C SER A 68 -3.27 -12.33 -6.21
N GLN A 69 -3.46 -12.69 -4.93
CA GLN A 69 -3.56 -14.09 -4.50
C GLN A 69 -4.90 -14.75 -4.86
N GLU A 70 -6.00 -14.00 -4.80
CA GLU A 70 -7.30 -14.45 -5.32
C GLU A 70 -7.22 -14.70 -6.83
N LEU A 71 -6.58 -13.81 -7.58
CA LEU A 71 -6.31 -14.05 -9.01
C LEU A 71 -5.43 -15.29 -9.21
N THR A 72 -4.47 -15.57 -8.32
CA THR A 72 -3.65 -16.79 -8.41
C THR A 72 -4.48 -18.05 -8.13
N TYR A 73 -5.40 -18.01 -7.17
CA TYR A 73 -6.33 -19.10 -6.87
C TYR A 73 -7.34 -19.33 -8.01
N ILE A 74 -7.87 -18.25 -8.61
CA ILE A 74 -8.75 -18.33 -9.76
C ILE A 74 -8.00 -18.86 -10.99
N SER A 75 -6.70 -18.55 -11.17
CA SER A 75 -5.87 -19.15 -12.23
C SER A 75 -5.57 -20.64 -12.01
N LEU A 76 -5.48 -21.10 -10.76
CA LEU A 76 -5.32 -22.51 -10.41
C LEU A 76 -6.65 -23.30 -10.49
N LEU A 77 -7.80 -22.61 -10.35
CA LEU A 77 -9.13 -23.15 -10.58
C LEU A 77 -9.64 -22.95 -12.01
N ALA A 78 -9.00 -22.08 -12.78
CA ALA A 78 -9.11 -22.02 -14.23
C ALA A 78 -8.44 -23.28 -14.77
N LYS A 79 -9.19 -24.38 -14.72
CA LYS A 79 -8.99 -25.48 -15.65
C LYS A 79 -8.77 -24.85 -17.03
N PRO A 80 -7.82 -25.36 -17.85
CA PRO A 80 -7.88 -25.14 -19.29
C PRO A 80 -9.09 -25.91 -19.82
N CYS A 81 -10.29 -25.48 -19.43
CA CYS A 81 -11.50 -25.72 -20.16
C CYS A 81 -11.38 -24.82 -21.38
N ASP A 82 -11.16 -25.47 -22.53
CA ASP A 82 -11.32 -24.94 -23.88
C ASP A 82 -10.10 -24.28 -24.55
N ALA A 83 -8.90 -24.85 -24.35
CA ALA A 83 -7.76 -24.60 -25.26
C ALA A 83 -7.08 -25.90 -25.73
N MET A 84 -7.88 -26.85 -26.22
CA MET A 84 -7.41 -27.97 -27.05
C MET A 84 -7.27 -27.51 -28.50
N ALA A 85 -6.18 -26.81 -28.80
CA ALA A 85 -5.65 -26.69 -30.16
C ALA A 85 -4.12 -26.80 -30.17
N LEU A 86 -3.59 -27.70 -29.33
CA LEU A 86 -2.19 -28.12 -29.42
C LEU A 86 -2.11 -29.19 -30.52
N ASP A 87 -1.20 -29.01 -31.47
CA ASP A 87 -0.95 -29.97 -32.54
C ASP A 87 -0.83 -31.40 -31.99
N ARG A 88 -1.37 -32.37 -32.72
CA ARG A 88 -1.58 -33.76 -32.26
C ARG A 88 -0.27 -34.44 -31.84
N ALA A 89 0.87 -33.95 -32.32
CA ALA A 89 2.21 -34.39 -31.93
C ALA A 89 2.62 -33.95 -30.51
N ALA A 90 2.25 -32.75 -30.07
CA ALA A 90 2.67 -32.23 -28.76
C ALA A 90 1.99 -32.96 -27.59
N TRP A 91 0.75 -33.43 -27.77
CA TRP A 91 0.04 -34.22 -26.75
C TRP A 91 0.69 -35.59 -26.47
N ARG A 92 1.38 -36.18 -27.44
CA ARG A 92 2.10 -37.46 -27.22
C ARG A 92 3.28 -37.32 -26.27
N CYS A 93 4.01 -36.20 -26.32
CA CYS A 93 5.18 -35.98 -25.46
C CYS A 93 4.80 -35.71 -24.00
N ILE A 94 3.70 -34.97 -23.77
CA ILE A 94 3.25 -34.65 -22.41
C ILE A 94 2.73 -35.92 -21.68
N THR A 95 2.10 -36.85 -22.41
CA THR A 95 1.52 -38.06 -21.80
C THR A 95 2.57 -39.14 -21.48
N LEU A 96 3.67 -39.24 -22.24
CA LEU A 96 4.75 -40.21 -21.99
C LEU A 96 5.42 -40.02 -20.62
N VAL A 97 5.49 -38.79 -20.12
CA VAL A 97 6.03 -38.48 -18.79
C VAL A 97 5.03 -38.81 -17.67
N ALA A 98 3.72 -38.75 -17.95
CA ALA A 98 2.67 -39.00 -16.96
C ALA A 98 2.40 -40.50 -16.72
N SER A 99 2.70 -41.38 -17.69
CA SER A 99 2.43 -42.83 -17.58
C SER A 99 3.55 -43.66 -16.92
N GLY A 100 4.58 -43.04 -16.34
CA GLY A 100 5.59 -43.76 -15.54
C GLY A 100 6.33 -44.88 -16.30
N ALA A 101 6.49 -44.74 -17.63
CA ALA A 101 7.24 -45.70 -18.42
C ALA A 101 8.74 -45.60 -18.08
N SER A 102 9.16 -46.44 -17.14
CA SER A 102 10.56 -46.79 -16.90
C SER A 102 11.17 -47.24 -18.24
N LEU A 103 12.22 -46.55 -18.69
CA LEU A 103 13.10 -47.05 -19.76
C LEU A 103 13.87 -48.25 -19.18
N ALA A 104 13.20 -49.38 -19.11
CA ALA A 104 13.78 -50.66 -18.73
C ALA A 104 14.77 -51.11 -19.81
N SER A 105 15.95 -51.46 -19.33
CA SER A 105 17.00 -52.31 -19.88
C SER A 105 16.88 -52.72 -21.36
N LYS A 106 17.88 -52.30 -22.14
CA LYS A 106 18.32 -53.05 -23.31
C LYS A 106 19.68 -53.68 -22.98
N ASP A 107 19.63 -54.77 -22.23
CA ASP A 107 20.66 -55.80 -22.32
C ASP A 107 20.72 -56.24 -23.79
N LYS A 108 21.83 -55.92 -24.44
CA LYS A 108 22.29 -56.63 -25.63
C LYS A 108 23.68 -57.13 -25.33
N SER A 109 23.69 -58.38 -24.89
CA SER A 109 24.80 -59.31 -24.98
C SER A 109 25.56 -59.15 -26.31
N CYS A 110 26.84 -58.81 -26.20
CA CYS A 110 27.97 -59.25 -27.01
C CYS A 110 29.26 -58.81 -26.31
#